data_AF-A0A1Q5GI25-F1
#
_entry.id   AF-A0A1Q5GI25-F1
#
_cell.length_a   1.000
_cell.length_b   1.000
_cell.length_c   1.000
_cell.angle_alpha   90.00
_cell.angle_beta   90.00
_cell.angle_gamma   90.00
#
_symmetry.space_group_name_H-M   'P 1'
#
loop_
_entity.id
_entity.type
_entity.pdbx_description
1 polymer ?
#
loop_
_entity_poly.entity_id
_entity_poly.type
_entity_poly.pdbx_seq_one_letter_code
_entity_poly.pdbx_strand_id
1 'polypeptide(L)'
;MLSAVGRLDGAIGYSELRAGTKLSGAHQLAIDFTVPSVDTMGTGTYPFREIEYAYTYGQPPADSLASSFLNYMGRGNGQDVIRTHGHLPCATPKGLLICGDD
;
A
#
# COMPACT_ATOMS: atom_id res chain seq x y z
N MET A 1 16.26 -8.06 -2.61
CA MET A 1 16.59 -6.97 -1.66
C MET A 1 16.34 -7.39 -0.22
N LEU A 2 15.10 -7.66 0.20
CA LEU A 2 14.78 -8.07 1.58
C LEU A 2 15.49 -9.35 2.05
N SER A 3 15.70 -10.34 1.17
CA SER A 3 16.47 -11.53 1.51
C SER A 3 17.94 -11.24 1.89
N ALA A 4 18.51 -10.13 1.44
CA ALA A 4 19.83 -9.69 1.88
C ALA A 4 19.76 -9.08 3.29
N VAL A 5 18.70 -8.34 3.61
CA VAL A 5 18.47 -7.77 4.96
C VAL A 5 18.39 -8.88 6.00
N GLY A 6 17.64 -9.95 5.72
CA GLY A 6 17.51 -11.08 6.66
C GLY A 6 18.75 -11.98 6.79
N ARG A 7 19.82 -11.74 6.01
CA ARG A 7 21.02 -12.59 5.96
C ARG A 7 22.31 -11.90 6.38
N LEU A 8 22.36 -10.56 6.32
CA LEU A 8 23.56 -9.79 6.54
C LEU A 8 23.42 -8.99 7.83
N ASP A 9 24.26 -9.29 8.81
CA ASP A 9 24.27 -8.58 10.09
C ASP A 9 24.52 -7.08 9.86
N GLY A 10 23.65 -6.25 10.45
CA GLY A 10 23.70 -4.79 10.32
C GLY A 10 23.10 -4.23 9.03
N ALA A 11 22.56 -5.06 8.12
CA ALA A 11 21.86 -4.56 6.95
C ALA A 11 20.53 -3.88 7.31
N ILE A 12 20.23 -2.80 6.60
CA ILE A 12 18.95 -2.08 6.66
C ILE A 12 18.32 -2.04 5.27
N GLY A 13 17.00 -2.10 5.22
CA GLY A 13 16.25 -1.94 3.98
C GLY A 13 14.82 -1.52 4.28
N TYR A 14 14.11 -1.17 3.21
CA TYR A 14 12.69 -0.81 3.25
C TYR A 14 11.92 -1.68 2.27
N SER A 15 10.63 -1.82 2.51
CA SER A 15 9.72 -2.50 1.60
C SER A 15 8.31 -2.02 1.82
N GLU A 16 7.41 -2.45 0.95
CA GLU A 16 6.00 -2.47 1.28
C GLU A 16 5.75 -3.33 2.55
N LEU A 17 4.66 -3.03 3.25
CA LEU A 17 4.32 -3.54 4.57
C LEU A 17 4.31 -5.08 4.64
N ARG A 18 3.63 -5.73 3.71
CA ARG A 18 3.38 -7.18 3.70
C ARG A 18 4.67 -7.97 3.51
N ALA A 19 5.52 -7.61 2.56
CA ALA A 19 6.81 -8.26 2.35
C ALA A 19 7.75 -8.09 3.56
N GLY A 20 7.62 -6.98 4.30
CA GLY A 20 8.43 -6.70 5.49
C GLY A 20 7.96 -7.41 6.77
N THR A 21 6.66 -7.68 6.93
CA THR A 21 6.06 -8.13 8.21
C THR A 21 6.56 -9.51 8.70
N LYS A 22 7.02 -10.39 7.82
CA LYS A 22 7.40 -11.78 8.17
C LYS A 22 8.78 -12.18 7.64
N LEU A 23 9.69 -11.23 7.52
CA LEU A 23 11.03 -11.51 6.99
C LEU A 23 11.89 -12.21 8.05
N SER A 24 12.19 -13.49 7.83
CA SER A 24 13.10 -14.25 8.69
C SER A 24 14.49 -13.58 8.74
N GLY A 25 15.06 -13.49 9.95
CA GLY A 25 16.37 -12.87 10.17
C GLY A 25 16.36 -11.33 10.17
N ALA A 26 15.18 -10.70 10.06
CA ALA A 26 15.01 -9.27 10.21
C ALA A 26 13.88 -8.96 11.20
N HIS A 27 13.82 -7.71 11.66
CA HIS A 27 12.73 -7.22 12.48
C HIS A 27 12.22 -5.89 11.91
N GLN A 28 10.92 -5.69 12.01
CA GLN A 28 10.27 -4.46 11.55
C GLN A 28 10.51 -3.35 12.56
N LEU A 29 10.89 -2.16 12.08
CA LEU A 29 11.10 -0.98 12.91
C LEU A 29 9.83 -0.11 12.95
N ALA A 30 9.65 0.60 14.06
CA ALA A 30 8.74 1.72 14.16
C ALA A 30 9.43 2.99 13.66
N ILE A 31 8.68 3.87 12.99
CA ILE A 31 9.12 5.21 12.62
C ILE A 31 8.28 6.19 13.44
N ASP A 32 8.92 7.13 14.12
CA ASP A 32 8.27 8.07 15.05
C ASP A 32 7.36 7.35 16.07
N PHE A 33 7.89 6.28 16.67
CA PHE A 33 7.20 5.41 17.63
C PHE A 33 5.92 4.73 17.09
N THR A 34 5.68 4.80 15.78
CA THR A 34 4.51 4.21 15.12
C THR A 34 4.93 2.97 14.34
N VAL A 35 4.32 1.82 14.65
CA VAL A 35 4.51 0.57 13.89
C VAL A 35 3.66 0.63 12.62
N PRO A 36 4.18 0.24 11.44
CA PRO A 36 3.36 0.25 10.23
C PRO A 36 2.28 -0.82 10.28
N SER A 37 1.08 -0.42 9.89
CA SER A 37 -0.12 -1.27 9.76
C SER A 37 -1.13 -0.56 8.87
N VAL A 38 -2.12 -1.27 8.34
CA VAL A 38 -3.22 -0.65 7.58
C VAL A 38 -3.95 0.41 8.43
N ASP A 39 -4.06 0.18 9.73
CA ASP A 39 -4.75 1.09 10.64
C ASP A 39 -3.96 2.38 10.89
N THR A 40 -2.65 2.28 11.18
CA THR A 40 -1.76 3.42 11.42
C THR A 40 -1.45 4.22 10.16
N MET A 41 -1.47 3.58 8.98
CA MET A 41 -1.51 4.28 7.69
C MET A 41 -2.85 5.01 7.53
N GLY A 42 -3.94 4.34 7.91
CA GLY A 42 -5.31 4.84 7.88
C GLY A 42 -5.63 6.02 8.80
N THR A 43 -4.77 6.33 9.76
CA THR A 43 -4.84 7.54 10.60
C THR A 43 -3.88 8.64 10.15
N GLY A 44 -3.08 8.39 9.10
CA GLY A 44 -2.02 9.29 8.64
C GLY A 44 -0.83 9.39 9.61
N THR A 45 -0.79 8.58 10.67
CA THR A 45 0.23 8.68 11.73
C THR A 45 1.53 7.97 11.37
N TYR A 46 1.49 6.99 10.46
CA TYR A 46 2.70 6.35 9.98
C TYR A 46 3.31 7.16 8.82
N PRO A 47 4.53 7.71 8.97
CA PRO A 47 5.06 8.72 8.05
C PRO A 47 5.60 8.15 6.73
N PHE A 48 5.98 6.86 6.70
CA PHE A 48 6.49 6.22 5.49
C PHE A 48 5.35 5.54 4.73
N ARG A 49 4.67 6.30 3.88
CA ARG A 49 3.55 5.87 3.03
C ARG A 49 3.65 6.52 1.65
N GLU A 50 3.02 5.91 0.66
CA GLU A 50 2.92 6.45 -0.70
C GLU A 50 1.60 6.04 -1.35
N ILE A 51 1.15 6.79 -2.36
CA ILE A 51 -0.05 6.45 -3.13
C ILE A 51 0.33 5.57 -4.32
N GLU A 52 -0.37 4.43 -4.47
CA GLU A 52 -0.23 3.59 -5.67
C GLU A 52 -1.19 4.07 -6.77
N TYR A 53 -0.63 4.49 -7.91
CA TYR A 53 -1.39 4.96 -9.06
C TYR A 53 -1.47 3.90 -10.16
N ALA A 54 -2.66 3.73 -10.74
CA ALA A 54 -2.86 2.96 -11.96
C ALA A 54 -2.72 3.88 -13.19
N TYR A 55 -1.53 3.93 -13.77
CA TYR A 55 -1.27 4.71 -14.97
C TYR A 55 -1.75 4.00 -16.24
N THR A 56 -2.40 4.74 -17.13
CA THR A 56 -2.77 4.30 -18.48
C THR A 56 -2.18 5.23 -19.53
N TYR A 57 -1.91 4.71 -20.73
CA TYR A 57 -1.61 5.56 -21.87
C TYR A 57 -2.89 6.23 -22.36
N GLY A 58 -3.03 7.52 -22.07
CA GLY A 58 -4.26 8.26 -22.33
C GLY A 58 -5.45 7.72 -21.51
N GLN A 59 -6.65 8.19 -21.87
CA GLN A 59 -7.89 7.72 -21.24
C GLN A 59 -8.38 6.44 -21.94
N PRO A 60 -8.55 5.32 -21.22
CA PRO A 60 -9.08 4.10 -21.83
C PRO A 60 -10.52 4.31 -22.33
N PRO A 61 -10.91 3.71 -23.47
CA PRO A 61 -12.31 3.69 -23.91
C PRO A 61 -13.23 3.15 -22.81
N ALA A 62 -14.43 3.71 -22.67
CA ALA A 62 -15.33 3.43 -21.55
C ALA A 62 -15.80 1.96 -21.50
N ASP A 63 -15.89 1.30 -22.64
CA ASP A 63 -16.27 -0.10 -22.82
C ASP A 63 -15.08 -1.07 -22.83
N SER A 64 -13.86 -0.55 -22.62
CA SER A 64 -12.65 -1.38 -22.60
C SER A 64 -12.50 -2.16 -21.29
N LEU A 65 -11.75 -3.26 -21.36
CA LEU A 65 -11.34 -4.03 -20.20
C LEU A 65 -10.51 -3.19 -19.21
N ALA A 66 -9.66 -2.30 -19.72
CA ALA A 66 -8.85 -1.41 -18.89
C ALA A 66 -9.75 -0.47 -18.06
N SER A 67 -10.75 0.18 -18.70
CA SER A 67 -11.72 1.01 -17.97
C SER A 67 -12.52 0.20 -16.95
N SER A 68 -12.92 -1.02 -17.30
CA SER A 68 -13.62 -1.93 -16.40
C SER A 68 -12.77 -2.31 -15.17
N PHE A 69 -11.46 -2.54 -15.36
CA PHE A 69 -10.53 -2.86 -14.28
C PHE A 69 -10.27 -1.66 -13.36
N LEU A 70 -10.11 -0.45 -13.90
CA LEU A 70 -10.00 0.77 -13.10
C LEU A 70 -11.26 0.99 -12.24
N ASN A 71 -12.44 0.78 -12.82
CA ASN A 71 -13.71 0.85 -12.10
C ASN A 71 -13.82 -0.21 -11.00
N TYR A 72 -13.37 -1.43 -11.27
CA TYR A 72 -13.31 -2.52 -10.29
C TYR A 72 -12.44 -2.14 -9.08
N MET A 73 -11.24 -1.62 -9.29
CA MET A 73 -10.36 -1.21 -8.17
C MET A 73 -10.99 -0.12 -7.29
N GLY A 74 -11.76 0.78 -7.90
CA GLY A 74 -12.42 1.88 -7.18
C GLY A 74 -13.72 1.50 -6.46
N ARG A 75 -14.27 0.29 -6.63
CA ARG A 75 -15.64 -0.03 -6.17
C ARG A 75 -15.78 -1.46 -5.66
N GLY A 76 -16.68 -1.63 -4.68
CA GLY A 76 -17.17 -2.95 -4.24
C GLY A 76 -16.04 -3.91 -3.87
N ASN A 77 -16.08 -5.13 -4.42
CA ASN A 77 -15.15 -6.21 -4.08
C ASN A 77 -13.69 -5.93 -4.48
N GLY A 78 -13.43 -5.02 -5.41
CA GLY A 78 -12.05 -4.62 -5.71
C GLY A 78 -11.36 -3.94 -4.53
N GLN A 79 -12.10 -3.12 -3.77
CA GLN A 79 -11.59 -2.50 -2.54
C GLN A 79 -11.34 -3.54 -1.43
N ASP A 80 -12.16 -4.59 -1.35
CA ASP A 80 -11.95 -5.69 -0.41
C ASP A 80 -10.68 -6.49 -0.72
N VAL A 81 -10.37 -6.69 -2.00
CA VAL A 81 -9.11 -7.32 -2.42
C VAL A 81 -7.91 -6.47 -1.99
N ILE A 82 -7.94 -5.16 -2.24
CA ILE A 82 -6.89 -4.21 -1.82
C ILE A 82 -6.66 -4.29 -0.30
N ARG A 83 -7.75 -4.25 0.48
CA ARG A 83 -7.69 -4.36 1.95
C ARG A 83 -7.12 -5.69 2.43
N THR A 84 -7.56 -6.80 1.84
CA THR A 84 -7.08 -8.15 2.19
C THR A 84 -5.59 -8.30 1.93
N HIS A 85 -5.05 -7.55 0.97
CA HIS A 85 -3.63 -7.59 0.61
C HIS A 85 -2.78 -6.58 1.40
N GLY A 86 -3.34 -5.89 2.41
CA GLY A 86 -2.59 -5.02 3.32
C GLY A 86 -2.48 -3.57 2.89
N HIS A 87 -3.34 -3.13 1.96
CA HIS A 87 -3.38 -1.76 1.46
C HIS A 87 -4.65 -1.05 1.90
N LEU A 88 -4.59 0.28 1.99
CA LEU A 88 -5.75 1.14 2.24
C LEU A 88 -6.33 1.61 0.88
N PRO A 89 -7.57 1.26 0.52
CA PRO A 89 -8.15 1.73 -0.74
C PRO A 89 -8.49 3.22 -0.68
N CYS A 90 -7.91 4.03 -1.58
CA CYS A 90 -8.12 5.48 -1.64
C CYS A 90 -9.57 5.88 -1.96
N ALA A 91 -10.34 5.02 -2.64
CA ALA A 91 -11.75 5.28 -2.97
C ALA A 91 -12.74 4.96 -1.83
N THR A 92 -12.24 4.83 -0.59
CA THR A 92 -13.06 4.74 0.63
C THR A 92 -13.08 6.09 1.36
N PRO A 93 -14.08 6.41 2.21
CA PRO A 93 -14.06 7.66 2.96
C PRO A 93 -12.80 7.87 3.79
N LYS A 94 -12.28 6.80 4.43
CA LYS A 94 -11.04 6.83 5.20
C LYS A 94 -9.82 7.02 4.30
N GLY A 95 -9.75 6.31 3.17
CA GLY A 95 -8.64 6.43 2.22
C GLY A 95 -8.61 7.78 1.50
N LEU A 96 -9.76 8.39 1.22
CA LEU A 96 -9.85 9.67 0.53
C LEU A 96 -9.25 10.80 1.36
N LEU A 97 -9.39 10.76 2.69
CA LEU A 97 -8.73 11.71 3.60
C LEU A 97 -7.20 11.60 3.59
N ILE A 98 -6.65 10.51 3.07
CA ILE A 98 -5.21 10.21 3.10
C ILE A 98 -4.58 10.40 1.72
N CYS A 99 -5.32 10.05 0.67
CA CYS A 99 -4.89 10.14 -0.72
C CYS A 99 -5.39 11.39 -1.45
N GLY A 100 -6.27 12.18 -0.84
CA GLY A 100 -6.90 13.36 -1.45
C GLY A 100 -6.26 14.69 -1.07
N ASP A 101 -5.21 14.67 -0.25
CA ASP A 101 -4.52 15.86 0.28
C ASP A 101 -3.38 16.37 -0.64
N ASP A 102 -3.38 16.01 -1.93
CA ASP A 102 -2.40 16.46 -2.94
C ASP A 102 -2.94 17.61 -3.82
#